data_AF-A0A952VRG8-F1
#
_entry.id   AF-A0A952VRG8-F1
#
_cell.length_a   1.000
_cell.length_b   1.000
_cell.length_c   1.000
_cell.angle_alpha   90.00
_cell.angle_beta   90.00
_cell.angle_gamma   90.00
#
_symmetry.space_group_name_H-M   'P 1'
#
loop_
_entity.id
_entity.type
_entity.pdbx_description
1 polymer ?
#
loop_
_entity_poly.entity_id
_entity_poly.type
_entity_poly.pdbx_seq_one_letter_code
_entity_poly.pdbx_strand_id
1 'polypeptide(L)'
;MAEFVEGGDRYRIVFDRFAAKAPFQDGGIATRIYEHGDSNHGDPLYPKTWLYLGGWGTGTMYKNDQMLYQDYDAHFMVMERSRDPKTHEVRYPVKRTLPGGETDPAGMEIDLWLRSKEQNANNFPPFETFVHLCWEEVTWR
;
A
#
# COMPACT_ATOMS: atom_id res chain seq x y z
N MET A 1 -9.42 8.09 -4.88
CA MET A 1 -8.84 9.36 -4.39
C MET A 1 -8.76 9.27 -2.87
N ALA A 2 -7.67 9.72 -2.27
CA ALA A 2 -7.50 9.85 -0.83
C ALA A 2 -7.17 11.31 -0.48
N GLU A 3 -7.71 11.82 0.62
CA GLU A 3 -7.51 13.20 1.08
C GLU A 3 -7.20 13.23 2.57
N PHE A 4 -6.27 14.09 2.98
CA PHE A 4 -5.89 14.26 4.37
C PHE A 4 -5.31 15.66 4.62
N VAL A 5 -5.19 16.05 5.90
CA VAL A 5 -4.58 17.31 6.31
C VAL A 5 -3.41 17.02 7.24
N GLU A 6 -2.27 17.65 6.99
CA GLU A 6 -1.07 17.53 7.82
C GLU A 6 -0.38 18.89 7.92
N GLY A 7 -0.06 19.33 9.14
CA GLY A 7 0.65 20.60 9.36
C GLY A 7 -0.09 21.87 8.87
N GLY A 8 -1.40 21.79 8.64
CA GLY A 8 -2.21 22.88 8.07
C GLY A 8 -2.32 22.85 6.54
N ASP A 9 -1.60 21.94 5.88
CA ASP A 9 -1.68 21.73 4.44
C ASP A 9 -2.69 20.63 4.10
N ARG A 10 -3.44 20.82 3.00
CA ARG A 10 -4.34 19.80 2.45
C ARG A 10 -3.62 18.98 1.39
N TYR A 11 -3.64 17.67 1.54
CA TYR A 11 -3.08 16.74 0.58
C TYR A 11 -4.16 15.91 -0.09
N ARG A 12 -3.95 15.61 -1.36
CA ARG A 12 -4.85 14.76 -2.16
C ARG A 12 -4.03 13.85 -3.06
N ILE A 13 -4.35 12.56 -3.03
CA ILE A 13 -3.78 11.56 -3.91
C ILE A 13 -4.87 11.09 -4.87
N VAL A 14 -4.58 11.21 -6.17
CA VAL A 14 -5.42 10.70 -7.25
C VAL A 14 -4.74 9.48 -7.86
N PHE A 15 -5.47 8.38 -7.97
CA PHE A 15 -5.04 7.23 -8.76
C PHE A 15 -5.50 7.50 -10.19
N ASP A 16 -4.57 7.83 -11.08
CA ASP A 16 -4.90 8.39 -12.39
C ASP A 16 -5.28 7.30 -13.39
N ARG A 17 -4.56 6.18 -13.35
CA ARG A 17 -4.74 5.10 -14.31
C ARG A 17 -4.34 3.77 -13.71
N PHE A 18 -5.19 2.76 -13.88
CA PHE A 18 -4.84 1.36 -13.62
C PHE A 18 -4.03 0.78 -14.79
N ALA A 19 -2.98 0.05 -14.46
CA ALA A 19 -2.15 -0.65 -15.41
C ALA A 19 -1.42 -1.83 -14.76
N ALA A 20 -1.37 -2.96 -15.46
CA ALA A 20 -0.59 -4.12 -15.06
C ALA A 20 0.85 -4.03 -15.58
N LYS A 21 1.80 -4.39 -14.72
CA LYS A 21 3.22 -4.67 -15.03
C LYS A 21 3.56 -6.16 -14.86
N ALA A 22 2.67 -6.96 -14.29
CA ALA A 22 2.84 -8.39 -14.08
C ALA A 22 1.49 -9.14 -14.28
N PRO A 23 1.51 -10.44 -14.64
CA PRO A 23 0.29 -11.20 -14.94
C PRO A 23 -0.75 -11.21 -13.81
N PHE A 24 -0.32 -11.30 -12.55
CA PHE A 24 -1.23 -11.36 -11.40
C PHE A 24 -2.01 -10.06 -11.15
N GLN A 25 -1.61 -8.96 -11.78
CA GLN A 25 -2.24 -7.65 -11.62
C GLN A 25 -3.50 -7.47 -12.49
N ASP A 26 -3.79 -8.40 -13.40
CA ASP A 26 -5.03 -8.48 -14.19
C ASP A 26 -5.50 -7.14 -14.78
N GLY A 27 -4.66 -6.52 -15.62
CA GLY A 27 -4.95 -5.21 -16.22
C GLY A 27 -4.78 -4.01 -15.28
N GLY A 28 -4.38 -4.22 -14.04
CA GLY A 28 -4.13 -3.19 -13.02
C GLY A 28 -5.10 -3.22 -11.86
N ILE A 29 -6.07 -4.15 -11.84
CA ILE A 29 -6.97 -4.40 -10.72
C ILE A 29 -7.17 -5.91 -10.59
N ALA A 30 -6.95 -6.46 -9.40
CA ALA A 30 -7.17 -7.88 -9.14
C ALA A 30 -7.87 -8.08 -7.79
N THR A 31 -8.58 -9.20 -7.65
CA THR A 31 -9.24 -9.59 -6.40
C THR A 31 -8.77 -10.98 -5.99
N ARG A 32 -8.79 -11.26 -4.68
CA ARG A 32 -8.51 -12.60 -4.13
C ARG A 32 -7.14 -13.13 -4.53
N ILE A 33 -6.11 -12.35 -4.25
CA ILE A 33 -4.72 -12.71 -4.54
C ILE A 33 -3.88 -12.68 -3.27
N TYR A 34 -2.76 -13.40 -3.29
CA TYR A 34 -1.69 -13.21 -2.31
C TYR A 34 -0.61 -12.28 -2.87
N GLU A 35 -0.16 -11.35 -2.02
CA GLU A 35 1.07 -10.57 -2.21
C GLU A 35 2.02 -10.76 -1.02
N HIS A 36 3.26 -10.33 -1.23
CA HIS A 36 4.36 -10.32 -0.28
C HIS A 36 4.77 -11.72 0.22
N GLY A 37 5.63 -11.77 1.24
CA GLY A 37 6.14 -13.01 1.81
C GLY A 37 6.69 -13.97 0.75
N ASP A 38 6.17 -15.20 0.75
CA ASP A 38 6.55 -16.27 -0.18
C ASP A 38 5.64 -16.38 -1.42
N SER A 39 4.77 -15.39 -1.67
CA SER A 39 3.88 -15.38 -2.85
C SER A 39 4.62 -15.13 -4.17
N ASN A 40 5.84 -14.59 -4.10
CA ASN A 40 6.61 -14.04 -5.23
C ASN A 40 5.96 -12.83 -5.93
N HIS A 41 4.99 -12.17 -5.29
CA HIS A 41 4.38 -10.92 -5.76
C HIS A 41 4.66 -9.80 -4.77
N GLY A 42 4.89 -8.58 -5.26
CA GLY A 42 5.18 -7.43 -4.40
C GLY A 42 6.57 -7.44 -3.76
N ASP A 43 6.82 -6.48 -2.87
CA ASP A 43 8.05 -6.40 -2.09
C ASP A 43 8.04 -7.34 -0.86
N PRO A 44 9.21 -7.71 -0.31
CA PRO A 44 9.29 -8.60 0.83
C PRO A 44 9.22 -7.86 2.19
N LEU A 45 8.50 -6.72 2.29
CA LEU A 45 8.38 -5.97 3.55
C LEU A 45 7.20 -6.42 4.41
N TYR A 46 6.27 -7.17 3.82
CA TYR A 46 5.10 -7.72 4.49
C TYR A 46 5.16 -9.25 4.53
N PRO A 47 4.50 -9.89 5.52
CA PRO A 47 4.21 -11.31 5.46
C PRO A 47 3.32 -11.61 4.25
N LYS A 48 3.20 -12.90 3.89
CA LYS A 48 2.28 -13.31 2.82
C LYS A 48 0.87 -12.91 3.21
N THR A 49 0.31 -11.93 2.49
CA THR A 49 -0.95 -11.28 2.87
C THR A 49 -2.01 -11.54 1.82
N TRP A 50 -3.22 -11.87 2.26
CA TRP A 50 -4.37 -12.00 1.39
C TRP A 50 -4.97 -10.62 1.09
N LEU A 51 -5.03 -10.28 -0.19
CA LEU A 51 -5.66 -9.05 -0.68
C LEU A 51 -7.06 -9.38 -1.19
N TYR A 52 -8.06 -8.74 -0.58
CA TYR A 52 -9.43 -8.73 -1.07
C TYR A 52 -9.52 -8.00 -2.42
N LEU A 53 -8.78 -6.90 -2.56
CA LEU A 53 -8.68 -6.08 -3.75
C LEU A 53 -7.29 -5.43 -3.81
N GLY A 54 -6.60 -5.55 -4.93
CA GLY A 54 -5.39 -4.82 -5.23
C GLY A 54 -5.56 -3.99 -6.50
N GLY A 55 -4.91 -2.83 -6.56
CA GLY A 55 -4.82 -2.07 -7.80
C GLY A 55 -3.46 -1.44 -8.00
N TRP A 56 -2.96 -1.45 -9.23
CA TRP A 56 -1.64 -0.96 -9.63
C TRP A 56 -1.77 0.01 -10.79
N GLY A 57 -0.85 0.95 -10.89
CA GLY A 57 -0.80 1.90 -11.99
C GLY A 57 -0.03 3.15 -11.62
N THR A 58 -0.58 4.32 -11.96
CA THR A 58 0.03 5.61 -11.67
C THR A 58 -0.88 6.51 -10.85
N GLY A 59 -0.28 7.41 -10.07
CA GLY A 59 -1.00 8.40 -9.30
C GLY A 59 -0.27 9.74 -9.23
N THR A 60 -1.06 10.77 -8.91
CA THR A 60 -0.65 12.15 -8.77
C THR A 60 -1.02 12.64 -7.38
N MET A 61 -0.06 13.26 -6.70
CA MET A 61 -0.25 13.87 -5.39
C MET A 61 -0.28 15.39 -5.52
N TYR A 62 -1.19 16.01 -4.78
CA TYR A 62 -1.36 17.45 -4.69
C TYR A 62 -1.17 17.91 -3.25
N LYS A 63 -0.60 19.10 -3.08
CA LYS A 63 -0.50 19.85 -1.83
C LYS A 63 -1.14 21.22 -2.03
N ASN A 64 -2.19 21.55 -1.28
CA ASN A 64 -2.95 22.80 -1.42
C ASN A 64 -3.33 23.09 -2.88
N ASP A 65 -3.88 22.08 -3.56
CA ASP A 65 -4.24 22.08 -5.00
C ASP A 65 -3.10 22.25 -6.00
N GLN A 66 -1.86 22.42 -5.53
CA GLN A 66 -0.67 22.41 -6.38
C GLN A 66 -0.16 20.98 -6.55
N MET A 67 0.15 20.60 -7.78
CA MET A 67 0.71 19.29 -8.10
C MET A 67 2.10 19.16 -7.45
N LEU A 68 2.25 18.15 -6.61
CA LEU A 68 3.49 17.86 -5.89
C LEU A 68 4.26 16.73 -6.58
N TYR A 69 3.57 15.63 -6.90
CA TYR A 69 4.13 14.46 -7.60
C TYR A 69 3.19 14.05 -8.73
N GLN A 70 3.72 13.72 -9.90
CA GLN A 70 2.95 13.38 -11.09
C GLN A 70 3.44 12.08 -11.71
N ASP A 71 2.51 11.23 -12.13
CA ASP A 71 2.79 9.96 -12.81
C ASP A 71 3.73 9.04 -12.02
N TYR A 72 3.63 9.08 -10.68
CA TYR A 72 4.36 8.20 -9.79
C TYR A 72 3.71 6.82 -9.79
N ASP A 73 4.52 5.76 -9.60
CA ASP A 73 3.98 4.41 -9.46
C ASP A 73 3.07 4.38 -8.23
N ALA A 74 1.86 3.87 -8.40
CA ALA A 74 0.86 3.79 -7.35
C ALA A 74 0.35 2.35 -7.19
N HIS A 75 0.06 2.01 -5.95
CA HIS A 75 -0.58 0.75 -5.59
C HIS A 75 -1.48 0.95 -4.37
N PHE A 76 -2.65 0.33 -4.40
CA PHE A 76 -3.48 0.21 -3.22
C PHE A 76 -3.85 -1.25 -2.95
N MET A 77 -4.03 -1.56 -1.67
CA MET A 77 -4.36 -2.89 -1.17
C MET A 77 -5.50 -2.77 -0.18
N VAL A 78 -6.57 -3.53 -0.38
CA VAL A 78 -7.54 -3.85 0.67
C VAL A 78 -7.21 -5.28 1.10
N MET A 79 -6.74 -5.44 2.32
CA MET A 79 -6.05 -6.67 2.73
C MET A 79 -6.42 -7.10 4.15
N GLU A 80 -6.11 -8.36 4.47
CA GLU A 80 -6.11 -8.82 5.86
C GLU A 80 -5.17 -7.97 6.71
N ARG A 81 -5.48 -7.87 8.01
CA ARG A 81 -4.66 -7.08 8.92
C ARG A 81 -3.25 -7.65 9.04
N SER A 82 -2.27 -6.80 8.74
CA SER A 82 -0.83 -7.09 8.83
C SER A 82 -0.13 -6.19 9.84
N ARG A 83 -0.81 -5.30 10.57
CA ARG A 83 -0.23 -4.56 11.69
C ARG A 83 -0.69 -5.15 13.02
N ASP A 84 0.17 -5.05 14.02
CA ASP A 84 -0.22 -5.35 15.39
C ASP A 84 -1.22 -4.28 15.87
N PRO A 85 -2.42 -4.64 16.36
CA PRO A 85 -3.43 -3.65 16.77
C PRO A 85 -3.00 -2.74 17.92
N LYS A 86 -1.94 -3.08 18.66
CA LYS A 86 -1.43 -2.31 19.80
C LYS A 86 -0.21 -1.47 19.44
N THR A 87 0.70 -2.01 18.63
CA THR A 87 1.94 -1.31 18.28
C THR A 87 1.90 -0.63 16.92
N HIS A 88 0.91 -0.95 16.08
CA HIS A 88 0.76 -0.45 14.70
C HIS A 88 1.91 -0.88 13.75
N GLU A 89 2.79 -1.76 14.21
CA GLU A 89 3.96 -2.19 13.46
C GLU A 89 3.68 -3.42 12.60
N VAL A 90 4.32 -3.46 11.44
CA VAL A 90 4.55 -4.69 10.66
C VAL A 90 5.95 -5.18 11.01
N ARG A 91 6.07 -6.37 11.61
CA ARG A 91 7.36 -6.99 11.93
C ARG A 91 7.60 -8.17 11.01
N TYR A 92 8.39 -7.98 9.97
CA TYR A 92 8.77 -9.00 9.00
C TYR A 92 10.27 -8.90 8.65
N PRO A 93 11.03 -9.99 8.47
CA PRO A 93 10.66 -11.40 8.59
C PRO A 93 10.79 -11.88 10.05
N VAL A 94 9.78 -11.62 10.89
CA VAL A 94 9.73 -12.12 12.25
C VAL A 94 8.42 -12.87 12.40
N LYS A 95 8.50 -14.14 12.83
CA LYS A 95 7.31 -14.94 13.14
C LYS A 95 6.60 -14.36 14.35
N ARG A 96 5.58 -13.55 14.13
CA ARG A 96 4.53 -13.31 15.12
C ARG A 96 3.33 -14.20 14.81
N THR A 97 2.48 -14.38 15.81
CA THR A 97 1.20 -15.08 15.65
C THR A 97 0.08 -14.07 15.95
N LEU A 98 -0.41 -13.40 14.92
CA LEU A 98 -1.76 -12.83 14.90
C LEU A 98 -2.79 -13.98 14.94
N PRO A 99 -4.09 -13.72 15.21
CA PRO A 99 -5.11 -14.79 15.29
C PRO A 99 -5.13 -15.78 14.11
N GLY A 100 -4.72 -15.36 12.91
CA GLY A 100 -4.59 -16.24 11.73
C GLY A 100 -3.17 -16.69 11.36
N GLY A 101 -2.16 -16.42 12.18
CA GLY A 101 -0.76 -16.68 11.86
C GLY A 101 0.01 -15.39 11.61
N GLU A 102 0.54 -15.16 10.41
CA GLU A 102 1.30 -13.94 10.11
C GLU A 102 0.40 -12.69 9.90
N THR A 103 -0.85 -12.93 9.52
CA THR A 103 -1.95 -11.97 9.33
C THR A 103 -3.13 -12.27 10.27
N ASP A 104 -4.03 -11.31 10.44
CA ASP A 104 -5.31 -11.46 11.11
C ASP A 104 -6.48 -11.37 10.10
N PRO A 105 -7.06 -12.51 9.68
CA PRO A 105 -8.17 -12.55 8.73
C PRO A 105 -9.47 -11.89 9.22
N ALA A 106 -9.61 -11.70 10.54
CA ALA A 106 -10.76 -11.00 11.12
C ALA A 106 -10.57 -9.47 11.09
N GLY A 107 -9.37 -9.00 10.78
CA GLY A 107 -9.05 -7.59 10.56
C GLY A 107 -8.96 -7.24 9.08
N MET A 108 -9.13 -5.95 8.80
CA MET A 108 -8.95 -5.41 7.46
C MET A 108 -8.17 -4.10 7.52
N GLU A 109 -7.25 -3.94 6.58
CA GLU A 109 -6.43 -2.76 6.39
C GLU A 109 -6.56 -2.24 4.96
N ILE A 110 -6.36 -0.94 4.78
CA ILE A 110 -6.11 -0.36 3.46
C ILE A 110 -4.72 0.27 3.47
N ASP A 111 -3.92 -0.11 2.49
CA ASP A 111 -2.66 0.52 2.19
C ASP A 111 -2.76 1.24 0.84
N LEU A 112 -2.22 2.45 0.76
CA LEU A 112 -2.04 3.19 -0.49
C LEU A 112 -0.64 3.78 -0.47
N TRP A 113 0.17 3.43 -1.48
CA TRP A 113 1.46 4.08 -1.66
C TRP A 113 1.63 4.68 -3.03
N LEU A 114 2.39 5.79 -3.06
CA LEU A 114 2.96 6.41 -4.25
C LEU A 114 4.47 6.43 -4.11
N ARG A 115 5.19 6.09 -5.17
CA ARG A 115 6.66 6.10 -5.17
C ARG A 115 7.25 6.71 -6.43
N SER A 116 8.40 7.36 -6.27
CA SER A 116 9.16 7.97 -7.36
C SER A 116 9.68 6.95 -8.36
N LYS A 117 10.05 7.41 -9.56
CA LYS A 117 10.78 6.58 -10.55
C LYS A 117 12.26 6.51 -10.19
N GLU A 118 12.75 7.60 -9.61
CA GLU A 118 14.10 7.80 -9.12
C GLU A 118 14.38 6.88 -7.93
N GLN A 119 15.52 6.21 -7.97
CA GLN A 119 16.01 5.31 -6.93
C GLN A 119 17.02 6.03 -6.03
N ASN A 120 17.00 5.70 -4.75
CA ASN A 120 17.99 6.14 -3.77
C ASN A 120 18.39 4.94 -2.90
N ALA A 121 19.61 4.44 -3.10
CA ALA A 121 20.09 3.23 -2.42
C ALA A 121 20.31 3.42 -0.91
N ASN A 122 20.27 4.66 -0.40
CA ASN A 122 20.35 4.93 1.03
C ASN A 122 18.99 4.82 1.73
N ASN A 123 17.89 4.73 0.96
CA ASN A 123 16.53 4.61 1.49
C ASN A 123 16.07 3.16 1.52
N PHE A 124 15.07 2.88 2.37
CA PHE A 124 14.36 1.61 2.41
C PHE A 124 12.85 1.87 2.58
N PRO A 125 12.02 1.65 1.54
CA PRO A 125 12.38 1.13 0.22
C PRO A 125 13.24 2.12 -0.61
N PRO A 126 14.00 1.65 -1.63
CA PRO A 126 15.09 2.42 -2.26
C PRO A 126 14.60 3.45 -3.29
N PHE A 127 13.55 4.21 -2.96
CA PHE A 127 12.98 5.27 -3.78
C PHE A 127 13.38 6.63 -3.22
N GLU A 128 13.55 7.61 -4.10
CA GLU A 128 13.79 9.01 -3.68
C GLU A 128 12.60 9.57 -2.89
N THR A 129 11.37 9.16 -3.25
CA THR A 129 10.16 9.52 -2.53
C THR A 129 9.27 8.29 -2.39
N PHE A 130 8.75 8.07 -1.18
CA PHE A 130 7.76 7.05 -0.89
C PHE A 130 6.71 7.63 0.06
N VAL A 131 5.49 7.79 -0.43
CA VAL A 131 4.34 8.23 0.36
C VAL A 131 3.52 6.98 0.66
N HIS A 132 3.25 6.72 1.94
CA HIS A 132 2.49 5.54 2.37
C HIS A 132 1.39 5.96 3.33
N LEU A 133 0.14 5.77 2.91
CA LEU A 133 -1.03 5.94 3.75
C LEU A 133 -1.54 4.57 4.15
N CYS A 134 -1.81 4.41 5.44
CA CYS A 134 -2.29 3.17 6.03
C CYS A 134 -3.56 3.47 6.83
N TRP A 135 -4.63 2.71 6.60
CA TRP A 135 -5.85 2.72 7.40
C TRP A 135 -5.99 1.36 8.08
N GLU A 136 -5.85 1.35 9.41
CA GLU A 136 -5.82 0.12 10.21
C GLU A 136 -7.21 -0.35 10.67
N GLU A 137 -8.19 0.52 10.52
CA GLU A 137 -9.59 0.26 10.83
C GLU A 137 -10.45 0.66 9.64
N VAL A 138 -11.05 -0.34 9.00
CA VAL A 138 -11.91 -0.14 7.83
C VAL A 138 -13.34 -0.53 8.21
N THR A 139 -14.23 0.44 8.15
CA THR A 139 -15.65 0.28 8.47
C THR A 139 -16.51 0.61 7.26
N TRP A 140 -17.66 -0.05 7.16
CA TRP A 140 -18.66 0.21 6.13
C TRP A 140 -19.86 0.91 6.77
N ARG A 141 -20.49 1.83 6.04
CA ARG A 141 -21.72 2.50 6.45
C ARG A 141 -22.88 2.08 5.56
#